data_AF-A0A9X2S871-F1
#
_entry.id   AF-A0A9X2S871-F1
#
_cell.length_a   1.000
_cell.length_b   1.000
_cell.length_c   1.000
_cell.angle_alpha   90.00
_cell.angle_beta   90.00
_cell.angle_gamma   90.00
#
_symmetry.space_group_name_H-M   'P 1'
#
loop_
_entity.id
_entity.type
_entity.pdbx_description
1 polymer ?
#
loop_
_entity_poly.entity_id
_entity_poly.type
_entity_poly.pdbx_seq_one_letter_code
_entity_poly.pdbx_strand_id
1 'polypeptide(L)'
;MSMLSGVILAGGNHRDLQERHPSFVTIDGETILERQIREMKSCCSDITVVTNHPELFLRAVDRDIRIITDYYSGRGYLSGMHAGLSLAKRQDVWVLGCHMPYASADAARFLESCKQEGMHAVIPWLDHRAQPLHGIYDRSSAEWIEKMLCVGGSDVGELLRKLNWREVAEGEFAGQGIDTRFIRKLRAGTLPFDERAELQRRPV
;
A
#
# COMPACT_ATOMS: atom_id res chain seq x y z
N MET A 1 -23.14 0.51 2.01
CA MET A 1 -21.76 0.97 1.77
C MET A 1 -21.00 -0.21 1.20
N SER A 2 -20.41 -0.07 0.01
CA SER A 2 -19.35 -0.99 -0.41
C SER A 2 -18.21 -0.85 0.59
N MET A 3 -17.63 -1.96 1.04
CA MET A 3 -16.40 -1.95 1.82
C MET A 3 -15.30 -2.54 0.95
N LEU A 4 -14.10 -1.95 1.07
CA LEU A 4 -12.88 -2.39 0.39
C LEU A 4 -12.33 -3.67 1.02
N SER A 5 -11.45 -4.37 0.32
CA SER A 5 -10.43 -5.21 0.97
C SER A 5 -9.16 -4.37 1.16
N GLY A 6 -8.49 -4.52 2.31
CA GLY A 6 -7.20 -3.87 2.57
C GLY A 6 -6.05 -4.86 2.40
N VAL A 7 -5.00 -4.45 1.70
CA VAL A 7 -3.76 -5.23 1.51
C VAL A 7 -2.57 -4.38 1.93
N ILE A 8 -1.82 -4.85 2.92
CA ILE A 8 -0.55 -4.26 3.35
C ILE A 8 0.59 -5.12 2.81
N LEU A 9 1.43 -4.54 1.94
CA LEU A 9 2.62 -5.17 1.41
C LEU A 9 3.79 -4.94 2.37
N ALA A 10 4.05 -5.94 3.20
CA ALA A 10 5.08 -5.98 4.23
C ALA A 10 6.16 -7.03 3.93
N GLY A 11 6.43 -7.26 2.63
CA GLY A 11 7.50 -8.12 2.14
C GLY A 11 8.65 -7.33 1.53
N GLY A 12 9.72 -8.03 1.15
CA GLY A 12 10.92 -7.47 0.55
C GLY A 12 12.20 -8.03 1.18
N ASN A 13 13.37 -7.65 0.67
CA ASN A 13 14.67 -8.04 1.24
C ASN A 13 14.99 -7.21 2.51
N HIS A 14 14.09 -7.21 3.48
CA HIS A 14 14.37 -6.70 4.82
C HIS A 14 15.10 -7.79 5.60
N ARG A 15 16.37 -8.03 5.24
CA ARG A 15 17.23 -9.06 5.86
C ARG A 15 17.55 -8.75 7.33
N ASP A 16 17.36 -7.51 7.76
CA ASP A 16 17.57 -7.09 9.14
C ASP A 16 16.29 -7.28 9.97
N LEU A 17 16.39 -8.23 10.90
CA LEU A 17 15.43 -8.66 11.92
C LEU A 17 14.71 -7.50 12.63
N GLN A 18 13.42 -7.71 12.94
CA GLN A 18 12.46 -6.92 13.75
C GLN A 18 12.65 -5.41 13.89
N GLU A 19 13.75 -4.93 14.45
CA GLU A 19 13.98 -3.53 14.84
C GLU A 19 14.10 -2.55 13.65
N ARG A 20 14.29 -3.06 12.43
CA ARG A 20 14.45 -2.22 11.22
C ARG A 20 13.33 -2.38 10.19
N HIS A 21 12.32 -3.20 10.47
CA HIS A 21 11.22 -3.37 9.51
C HIS A 21 10.32 -2.11 9.53
N PRO A 22 10.06 -1.45 8.37
CA PRO A 22 9.30 -0.20 8.33
C PRO A 22 7.95 -0.26 9.07
N SER A 23 7.25 -1.39 8.97
CA SER A 23 5.99 -1.64 9.69
C SER A 23 6.04 -1.36 11.20
N PHE A 24 7.18 -1.61 11.87
CA PHE A 24 7.31 -1.46 13.32
C PHE A 24 7.95 -0.14 13.74
N VAL A 25 8.28 0.74 12.79
CA VAL A 25 8.76 2.09 13.08
C VAL A 25 7.63 2.89 13.72
N THR A 26 7.91 3.52 14.86
CA THR A 26 6.96 4.38 15.58
C THR A 26 7.10 5.83 15.13
N ILE A 27 5.99 6.46 14.76
CA ILE A 27 5.90 7.88 14.38
C ILE A 27 4.69 8.46 15.11
N ASP A 28 4.87 9.57 15.82
CA ASP A 28 3.80 10.19 16.63
C ASP A 28 3.16 9.23 17.65
N GLY A 29 3.94 8.30 18.21
CA GLY A 29 3.49 7.36 19.24
C GLY A 29 2.72 6.13 18.75
N GLU A 30 2.58 5.93 17.45
CA GLU A 30 1.91 4.78 16.82
C GLU A 30 2.86 4.13 15.79
N THR A 31 2.90 2.79 15.72
CA THR A 31 3.65 2.13 14.65
C THR A 31 2.99 2.34 13.29
N ILE A 32 3.76 2.28 12.20
CA ILE A 32 3.19 2.37 10.85
C ILE A 32 2.13 1.29 10.63
N LEU A 33 2.39 0.07 11.08
CA LEU A 33 1.46 -1.05 10.96
C LEU A 33 0.14 -0.78 11.70
N GLU A 34 0.20 -0.35 12.96
CA GLU A 34 -0.98 0.00 13.75
C GLU A 34 -1.80 1.08 13.05
N ARG A 35 -1.15 2.13 12.55
CA ARG A 35 -1.82 3.20 11.81
C ARG A 35 -2.49 2.69 10.54
N GLN A 36 -1.78 1.91 9.73
CA GLN A 36 -2.33 1.33 8.50
C GLN A 36 -3.55 0.47 8.79
N ILE A 37 -3.50 -0.36 9.83
CA ILE A 37 -4.63 -1.18 10.27
C ILE A 37 -5.79 -0.32 10.77
N ARG A 38 -5.54 0.71 11.59
CA ARG A 38 -6.56 1.63 12.11
C ARG A 38 -7.31 2.32 10.98
N GLU A 39 -6.58 2.85 10.00
CA GLU A 39 -7.15 3.51 8.81
C GLU A 39 -7.95 2.51 7.96
N MET A 40 -7.38 1.34 7.68
CA MET A 40 -8.06 0.28 6.91
C MET A 40 -9.33 -0.20 7.61
N LYS A 41 -9.35 -0.39 8.93
CA LYS A 41 -10.56 -0.81 9.67
C LYS A 41 -11.72 0.17 9.52
N SER A 42 -11.47 1.43 9.18
CA SER A 42 -12.53 2.42 8.98
C SER A 42 -13.29 2.27 7.65
N CYS A 43 -12.68 1.65 6.63
CA CYS A 43 -13.22 1.58 5.26
C CYS A 43 -13.12 0.20 4.58
N CYS A 44 -12.37 -0.75 5.16
CA CYS A 44 -12.17 -2.10 4.65
C CYS A 44 -12.93 -3.13 5.50
N SER A 45 -13.54 -4.11 4.83
CA SER A 45 -14.23 -5.23 5.49
C SER A 45 -13.32 -6.40 5.87
N ASP A 46 -12.13 -6.46 5.28
CA ASP A 46 -11.09 -7.42 5.60
C ASP A 46 -9.72 -6.82 5.34
N ILE A 47 -8.72 -7.26 6.09
CA ILE A 47 -7.34 -6.78 5.99
C ILE A 47 -6.42 -7.99 5.84
N THR A 48 -5.47 -7.88 4.92
CA THR A 48 -4.44 -8.90 4.68
C THR A 48 -3.05 -8.26 4.70
N VAL A 49 -2.15 -8.79 5.51
CA VAL A 49 -0.73 -8.46 5.50
C VAL A 49 -0.01 -9.51 4.66
N VAL A 50 0.69 -9.07 3.62
CA VAL A 50 1.49 -9.93 2.74
C VAL A 50 2.96 -9.79 3.08
N THR A 51 3.61 -10.86 3.51
CA THR A 51 5.00 -10.84 3.98
C THR A 51 5.68 -12.19 3.78
N ASN A 52 7.00 -12.20 3.64
CA ASN A 52 7.81 -13.42 3.66
C ASN A 52 8.30 -13.82 5.07
N HIS A 53 7.93 -13.03 6.08
CA HIS A 53 8.32 -13.21 7.49
C HIS A 53 7.08 -13.18 8.39
N PRO A 54 6.12 -14.12 8.23
CA PRO A 54 4.86 -14.10 8.97
C PRO A 54 5.06 -14.09 10.50
N GLU A 55 6.13 -14.71 11.00
CA GLU A 55 6.51 -14.75 12.40
C GLU A 55 6.63 -13.36 13.06
N LEU A 56 6.98 -12.33 12.29
CA LEU A 56 7.09 -10.96 12.76
C LEU A 56 5.71 -10.35 13.08
N PHE A 57 4.68 -10.79 12.38
CA PHE A 57 3.34 -10.19 12.41
C PHE A 57 2.36 -10.98 13.28
N LEU A 58 2.61 -12.26 13.56
CA LEU A 58 1.71 -13.15 14.32
C LEU A 58 1.23 -12.58 15.66
N ARG A 59 2.06 -11.75 16.32
CA ARG A 59 1.74 -11.11 17.61
C ARG A 59 1.47 -9.61 17.49
N ALA A 60 1.63 -9.03 16.31
CA ALA A 60 1.50 -7.60 16.07
C ALA A 60 0.16 -7.20 15.45
N VAL A 61 -0.64 -8.17 14.99
CA VAL A 61 -1.95 -7.94 14.37
C VAL A 61 -3.03 -8.75 15.08
N ASP A 62 -4.26 -8.27 15.00
CA ASP A 62 -5.43 -8.96 15.53
C ASP A 62 -5.73 -10.26 14.77
N ARG A 63 -6.43 -11.20 15.41
CA ARG A 63 -6.71 -12.54 14.86
C ARG A 63 -7.56 -12.55 13.58
N ASP A 64 -8.33 -11.50 13.35
CA ASP A 64 -9.16 -11.32 12.16
C ASP A 64 -8.37 -10.83 10.94
N ILE A 65 -7.13 -10.36 11.14
CA ILE A 65 -6.22 -9.92 10.08
C ILE A 65 -5.47 -11.12 9.53
N ARG A 66 -5.57 -11.34 8.22
CA ARG A 66 -4.88 -12.44 7.55
C ARG A 66 -3.42 -12.10 7.34
N ILE A 67 -2.53 -13.04 7.64
CA ILE A 67 -1.12 -12.95 7.27
C ILE A 67 -0.87 -14.02 6.22
N ILE A 68 -0.37 -13.62 5.05
CA ILE A 68 -0.08 -14.53 3.94
C ILE A 68 1.32 -14.29 3.40
N THR A 69 1.89 -15.33 2.80
CA THR A 69 3.13 -15.27 2.01
C THR A 69 2.80 -15.18 0.53
N ASP A 70 3.66 -14.53 -0.26
CA ASP A 70 3.48 -14.48 -1.70
C ASP A 70 3.91 -15.80 -2.37
N TYR A 71 3.25 -16.16 -3.49
CA TYR A 71 3.55 -17.40 -4.23
C TYR A 71 4.80 -17.28 -5.12
N TYR A 72 5.12 -16.05 -5.56
CA TYR A 72 6.21 -15.74 -6.48
C TYR A 72 7.37 -15.07 -5.72
N SER A 73 7.92 -15.79 -4.73
CA SER A 73 8.83 -15.20 -3.74
C SER A 73 10.01 -14.47 -4.37
N GLY A 74 10.33 -13.29 -3.83
CA GLY A 74 11.46 -12.47 -4.26
C GLY A 74 11.22 -11.66 -5.54
N ARG A 75 9.99 -11.59 -6.07
CA ARG A 75 9.66 -10.82 -7.29
C ARG A 75 9.10 -9.41 -7.03
N GLY A 76 9.60 -8.76 -5.98
CA GLY A 76 9.24 -7.37 -5.65
C GLY A 76 7.76 -7.18 -5.30
N TYR A 77 7.25 -5.94 -5.42
CA TYR A 77 5.88 -5.61 -5.03
C TYR A 77 4.81 -6.40 -5.79
N LEU A 78 5.05 -6.74 -7.06
CA LEU A 78 4.09 -7.48 -7.87
C LEU A 78 3.74 -8.84 -7.28
N SER A 79 4.71 -9.57 -6.71
CA SER A 79 4.42 -10.83 -6.03
C SER A 79 3.44 -10.67 -4.86
N GLY A 80 3.67 -9.67 -4.02
CA GLY A 80 2.79 -9.37 -2.89
C GLY A 80 1.42 -8.87 -3.33
N MET A 81 1.37 -7.99 -4.35
CA MET A 81 0.11 -7.53 -4.95
C MET A 81 -0.70 -8.70 -5.50
N HIS A 82 -0.07 -9.61 -6.26
CA HIS A 82 -0.73 -10.80 -6.77
C HIS A 82 -1.38 -11.62 -5.65
N ALA A 83 -0.62 -11.94 -4.59
CA ALA A 83 -1.13 -12.74 -3.48
C ALA A 83 -2.29 -12.03 -2.75
N GLY A 84 -2.14 -10.73 -2.47
CA GLY A 84 -3.17 -9.94 -1.79
C GLY A 84 -4.45 -9.79 -2.62
N LEU A 85 -4.32 -9.44 -3.91
CA LEU A 85 -5.45 -9.27 -4.83
C LEU A 85 -6.18 -10.60 -5.07
N SER A 86 -5.44 -11.70 -5.23
CA SER A 86 -6.02 -13.03 -5.47
C SER A 86 -6.89 -13.50 -4.31
N LEU A 87 -6.50 -13.16 -3.07
CA LEU A 87 -7.20 -13.58 -1.85
C LEU A 87 -8.13 -12.51 -1.25
N ALA A 88 -8.22 -11.33 -1.87
CA ALA A 88 -9.15 -10.29 -1.47
C ALA A 88 -10.60 -10.81 -1.47
N LYS A 89 -11.43 -10.35 -0.53
CA LYS A 89 -12.84 -10.73 -0.45
C LYS A 89 -13.76 -9.78 -1.21
N ARG A 90 -13.26 -8.60 -1.55
CA ARG A 90 -13.98 -7.53 -2.25
C ARG A 90 -13.38 -7.34 -3.64
N GLN A 91 -14.18 -6.72 -4.51
CA GLN A 91 -13.72 -6.40 -5.87
C GLN A 91 -12.65 -5.31 -5.83
N ASP A 92 -12.90 -4.26 -5.05
CA ASP A 92 -11.98 -3.14 -4.88
C ASP A 92 -11.07 -3.36 -3.67
N VAL A 93 -9.77 -3.20 -3.93
CA VAL A 93 -8.71 -3.53 -2.99
C VAL A 93 -7.79 -2.33 -2.81
N TRP A 94 -7.71 -1.83 -1.58
CA TRP A 94 -6.74 -0.81 -1.22
C TRP A 94 -5.39 -1.44 -0.94
N VAL A 95 -4.40 -1.13 -1.78
CA VAL A 95 -3.04 -1.65 -1.66
C VAL A 95 -2.15 -0.58 -1.02
N LEU A 96 -1.51 -0.93 0.10
CA LEU A 96 -0.56 -0.10 0.83
C LEU A 96 0.83 -0.72 0.91
N GLY A 97 1.88 0.08 0.68
CA GLY A 97 3.24 -0.28 1.03
C GLY A 97 3.51 -0.07 2.54
N CYS A 98 4.18 -1.01 3.20
CA CYS A 98 4.51 -0.90 4.63
C CYS A 98 5.43 0.29 5.01
N HIS A 99 6.08 0.93 4.03
CA HIS A 99 6.94 2.08 4.22
C HIS A 99 6.21 3.43 4.07
N MET A 100 4.87 3.43 3.97
CA MET A 100 4.04 4.63 3.82
C MET A 100 3.39 4.97 5.18
N PRO A 101 4.00 5.84 6.01
CA PRO A 101 3.63 6.07 7.42
C PRO A 101 2.34 6.83 7.66
N TYR A 102 1.75 7.46 6.64
CA TYR A 102 0.58 8.32 6.81
C TYR A 102 -0.58 7.85 5.94
N ALA A 103 -0.89 6.54 5.99
CA ALA A 103 -2.08 6.00 5.34
C ALA A 103 -3.32 6.85 5.66
N SER A 104 -4.22 6.98 4.68
CA SER A 104 -5.38 7.86 4.78
C SER A 104 -6.60 7.15 4.23
N ALA A 105 -7.54 6.82 5.12
CA ALA A 105 -8.81 6.22 4.72
C ALA A 105 -9.66 7.18 3.88
N ASP A 106 -9.58 8.48 4.13
CA ASP A 106 -10.30 9.50 3.33
C ASP A 106 -9.80 9.51 1.89
N ALA A 107 -8.47 9.47 1.69
CA ALA A 107 -7.90 9.33 0.35
C ALA A 107 -8.34 8.01 -0.32
N ALA A 108 -8.37 6.90 0.42
CA ALA A 108 -8.80 5.61 -0.11
C ALA A 108 -10.28 5.61 -0.54
N ARG A 109 -11.18 6.17 0.29
CA ARG A 109 -12.61 6.34 -0.05
C ARG A 109 -12.80 7.25 -1.26
N PHE A 110 -12.02 8.32 -1.36
CA PHE A 110 -12.11 9.22 -2.50
C PHE A 110 -11.65 8.55 -3.80
N LEU A 111 -10.54 7.80 -3.76
CA LEU A 111 -10.10 6.97 -4.88
C LEU A 111 -11.15 5.93 -5.28
N GLU A 112 -11.76 5.23 -4.31
CA GLU A 112 -12.86 4.29 -4.56
C GLU A 112 -14.04 4.99 -5.25
N SER A 113 -14.45 6.17 -4.76
CA SER A 113 -15.55 6.95 -5.37
C SER A 113 -15.25 7.40 -6.81
N CYS A 114 -13.97 7.47 -7.17
CA CYS A 114 -13.51 7.81 -8.50
C CYS A 114 -13.44 6.61 -9.46
N LYS A 115 -13.60 5.38 -8.96
CA LYS A 115 -13.49 4.15 -9.73
C LYS A 115 -14.76 3.87 -10.51
N GLN A 116 -14.61 3.68 -11.81
CA GLN A 116 -15.71 3.31 -12.72
C GLN A 116 -15.63 1.82 -13.07
N GLU A 117 -16.75 1.27 -13.53
CA GLU A 117 -16.80 -0.10 -14.03
C GLU A 117 -15.80 -0.30 -15.18
N GLY A 118 -15.12 -1.46 -15.20
CA GLY A 118 -14.09 -1.77 -16.20
C GLY A 118 -12.71 -1.11 -15.96
N MET A 119 -12.56 -0.28 -14.92
CA MET A 119 -11.25 0.21 -14.50
C MET A 119 -10.54 -0.83 -13.62
N HIS A 120 -9.27 -1.09 -13.92
CA HIS A 120 -8.43 -1.97 -13.13
C HIS A 120 -7.83 -1.27 -11.91
N ALA A 121 -7.64 0.06 -11.95
CA ALA A 121 -7.14 0.80 -10.80
C ALA A 121 -7.50 2.29 -10.81
N VAL A 122 -7.47 2.91 -9.63
CA VAL A 122 -7.44 4.36 -9.43
C VAL A 122 -6.27 4.67 -8.51
N ILE A 123 -5.37 5.56 -8.95
CA ILE A 123 -4.07 5.75 -8.31
C ILE A 123 -3.80 7.25 -8.12
N PRO A 124 -3.30 7.68 -6.96
CA PRO A 124 -2.85 9.06 -6.77
C PRO A 124 -1.71 9.42 -7.73
N TRP A 125 -1.82 10.59 -8.34
CA TRP A 125 -0.76 11.23 -9.13
C TRP A 125 -0.30 12.50 -8.42
N LEU A 126 0.80 12.38 -7.69
CA LEU A 126 1.30 13.37 -6.75
C LEU A 126 2.82 13.46 -6.89
N ASP A 127 3.40 14.65 -6.77
CA ASP A 127 4.82 14.93 -7.07
C ASP A 127 5.25 14.46 -8.47
N HIS A 128 4.41 14.69 -9.48
CA HIS A 128 4.64 14.31 -10.89
C HIS A 128 4.86 12.80 -11.11
N ARG A 129 4.30 11.95 -10.24
CA ARG A 129 4.43 10.50 -10.33
C ARG A 129 3.21 9.76 -9.78
N ALA A 130 2.98 8.58 -10.33
CA ALA A 130 2.03 7.64 -9.75
C ALA A 130 2.49 7.13 -8.37
N GLN A 131 1.55 6.96 -7.46
CA GLN A 131 1.74 6.36 -6.13
C GLN A 131 1.02 5.01 -6.04
N PRO A 132 1.50 3.96 -6.74
CA PRO A 132 0.77 2.69 -6.88
C PRO A 132 0.62 1.92 -5.57
N LEU A 133 1.46 2.20 -4.56
CA LEU A 133 1.40 1.56 -3.25
C LEU A 133 0.51 2.32 -2.27
N HIS A 134 -0.41 3.14 -2.80
CA HIS A 134 -1.56 3.71 -2.12
C HIS A 134 -2.69 3.88 -3.14
N GLY A 135 -2.98 2.80 -3.87
CA GLY A 135 -3.97 2.77 -4.95
C GLY A 135 -5.15 1.86 -4.62
N ILE A 136 -6.28 2.10 -5.27
CA ILE A 136 -7.41 1.17 -5.30
C ILE A 136 -7.30 0.35 -6.58
N TYR A 137 -7.22 -0.97 -6.42
CA TYR A 137 -7.10 -1.92 -7.52
C TYR A 137 -8.34 -2.80 -7.58
N ASP A 138 -8.79 -3.11 -8.78
CA ASP A 138 -9.70 -4.23 -9.00
C ASP A 138 -8.93 -5.54 -8.76
N ARG A 139 -9.52 -6.48 -8.02
CA ARG A 139 -8.92 -7.78 -7.73
C ARG A 139 -8.51 -8.56 -8.99
N SER A 140 -9.18 -8.34 -10.14
CA SER A 140 -8.83 -8.96 -11.43
C SER A 140 -7.45 -8.54 -11.94
N SER A 141 -6.89 -7.44 -11.41
CA SER A 141 -5.49 -7.05 -11.68
C SER A 141 -4.50 -8.16 -11.31
N ALA A 142 -4.87 -9.10 -10.43
CA ALA A 142 -4.07 -10.29 -10.14
C ALA A 142 -3.71 -11.08 -11.41
N GLU A 143 -4.62 -11.23 -12.38
CA GLU A 143 -4.38 -11.99 -13.62
C GLU A 143 -3.32 -11.33 -14.52
N TRP A 144 -3.35 -9.99 -14.59
CA TRP A 144 -2.34 -9.23 -15.32
C TRP A 144 -0.97 -9.35 -14.66
N ILE A 145 -0.94 -9.31 -13.33
CA ILE A 145 0.28 -9.49 -12.55
C ILE A 145 0.82 -10.92 -12.71
N GLU A 146 -0.03 -11.94 -12.66
CA GLU A 146 0.35 -13.34 -12.86
C GLU A 146 1.02 -13.55 -14.22
N LYS A 147 0.41 -13.05 -15.30
CA LYS A 147 0.98 -13.10 -16.66
C LYS A 147 2.37 -12.46 -16.73
N MET A 148 2.56 -11.32 -16.05
CA MET A 148 3.86 -10.65 -15.99
C MET A 148 4.90 -11.47 -15.20
N LEU A 149 4.52 -11.98 -14.04
CA LEU A 149 5.41 -12.77 -13.18
C LEU A 149 5.87 -14.06 -13.87
N CYS A 150 4.98 -14.73 -14.61
CA CYS A 150 5.28 -15.95 -15.37
C CYS A 150 6.35 -15.76 -16.45
N VAL A 151 6.48 -14.55 -17.02
CA VAL A 151 7.55 -14.21 -17.99
C VAL A 151 8.74 -13.51 -17.35
N GLY A 152 8.79 -13.44 -16.01
CA GLY A 152 9.90 -12.86 -15.25
C GLY A 152 9.80 -11.35 -14.98
N GLY A 153 8.73 -10.68 -15.40
CA GLY A 153 8.47 -9.27 -15.11
C GLY A 153 8.11 -9.04 -13.65
N SER A 154 8.58 -7.93 -13.06
CA SER A 154 8.33 -7.58 -11.65
C SER A 154 8.17 -6.08 -11.38
N ASP A 155 8.17 -5.26 -12.44
CA ASP A 155 8.11 -3.81 -12.33
C ASP A 155 6.67 -3.29 -12.26
N VAL A 156 6.37 -2.49 -11.24
CA VAL A 156 5.04 -1.89 -11.05
C VAL A 156 4.74 -0.86 -12.15
N GLY A 157 5.76 -0.15 -12.64
CA GLY A 157 5.58 0.81 -13.74
C GLY A 157 5.17 0.12 -15.05
N GLU A 158 5.69 -1.07 -15.32
CA GLU A 158 5.26 -1.90 -16.44
C GLU A 158 3.83 -2.41 -16.27
N LEU A 159 3.44 -2.79 -15.04
CA LEU A 159 2.04 -3.16 -14.77
C LEU A 159 1.09 -2.00 -15.12
N LEU A 160 1.39 -0.79 -14.66
CA LEU A 160 0.54 0.39 -14.92
C LEU A 160 0.41 0.70 -16.42
N ARG A 161 1.40 0.36 -17.24
CA ARG A 161 1.31 0.50 -18.71
C ARG A 161 0.37 -0.52 -19.35
N LYS A 162 0.04 -1.62 -18.66
CA LYS A 162 -0.88 -2.67 -19.15
C LYS A 162 -2.29 -2.54 -18.59
N LEU A 163 -2.46 -1.90 -17.43
CA LEU A 163 -3.76 -1.70 -16.80
C LEU A 163 -4.52 -0.51 -17.41
N ASN A 164 -5.84 -0.65 -17.51
CA ASN A 164 -6.75 0.49 -17.63
C ASN A 164 -6.92 1.12 -16.24
N TRP A 165 -6.28 2.27 -15.99
CA TRP A 165 -6.34 2.94 -14.68
C TRP A 165 -6.54 4.45 -14.83
N ARG A 166 -7.10 5.06 -13.78
CA ARG A 166 -7.30 6.51 -13.68
C ARG A 166 -6.34 7.12 -12.66
N GLU A 167 -5.71 8.22 -13.03
CA GLU A 167 -5.01 9.08 -12.08
C GLU A 167 -5.97 10.02 -11.34
N VAL A 168 -5.63 10.34 -10.09
CA VAL A 168 -6.29 11.38 -9.30
C VAL A 168 -5.22 12.37 -8.86
N ALA A 169 -5.33 13.61 -9.32
CA ALA A 169 -4.31 14.64 -9.14
C ALA A 169 -4.42 15.35 -7.78
N GLU A 170 -3.36 16.05 -7.37
CA GLU A 170 -3.32 16.83 -6.12
C GLU A 170 -4.51 17.79 -5.95
N GLY A 171 -4.89 18.49 -7.03
CA GLY A 171 -6.02 19.41 -7.00
C GLY A 171 -7.36 18.73 -6.70
N GLU A 172 -7.54 17.46 -7.09
CA GLU A 172 -8.75 16.70 -6.79
C GLU A 172 -8.82 16.33 -5.31
N PHE A 173 -7.70 15.93 -4.70
CA PHE A 173 -7.62 15.71 -3.25
C PHE A 173 -7.85 17.00 -2.46
N ALA A 174 -7.21 18.09 -2.87
CA ALA A 174 -7.37 19.40 -2.26
C ALA A 174 -8.84 19.87 -2.32
N GLY A 175 -9.53 19.62 -3.43
CA GLY A 175 -10.96 19.91 -3.59
C GLY A 175 -11.87 19.15 -2.62
N GLN A 176 -11.41 18.02 -2.08
CA GLN A 176 -12.10 17.25 -1.04
C GLN A 176 -11.58 17.57 0.38
N GLY A 177 -10.64 18.50 0.52
CA GLY A 177 -9.99 18.80 1.80
C GLY A 177 -9.08 17.66 2.30
N ILE A 178 -8.64 16.76 1.42
CA ILE A 178 -7.79 15.62 1.77
C ILE A 178 -6.33 16.04 1.66
N ASP A 179 -5.62 15.96 2.78
CA ASP A 179 -4.18 16.21 2.84
C ASP A 179 -3.37 15.09 2.15
N THR A 180 -2.32 15.47 1.43
CA THR A 180 -1.52 14.55 0.60
C THR A 180 -0.30 13.96 1.30
N ARG A 181 -0.14 14.13 2.63
CA ARG A 181 1.00 13.55 3.38
C ARG A 181 1.09 12.02 3.27
N PHE A 182 0.00 11.35 2.87
CA PHE A 182 -0.02 9.91 2.65
C PHE A 182 0.96 9.40 1.60
N ILE A 183 1.53 10.28 0.74
CA ILE A 183 2.57 9.89 -0.22
C ILE A 183 3.97 9.81 0.36
N ARG A 184 4.18 10.33 1.58
CA ARG A 184 5.48 10.28 2.23
C ARG A 184 5.90 8.83 2.45
N LYS A 185 7.20 8.58 2.32
CA LYS A 185 7.79 7.24 2.36
C LYS A 185 8.98 7.24 3.28
N LEU A 186 9.09 6.24 4.14
CA LEU A 186 10.33 5.94 4.82
C LEU A 186 11.32 5.29 3.85
N ARG A 187 12.58 5.73 3.90
CA ARG A 187 13.67 5.04 3.22
C ARG A 187 14.18 3.92 4.12
N ALA A 188 14.48 2.77 3.53
CA ALA A 188 15.11 1.67 4.25
C ALA A 188 16.43 2.17 4.89
N GLY A 189 16.60 1.94 6.20
CA GLY A 189 17.77 2.38 6.96
C GLY A 189 17.65 3.77 7.60
N THR A 190 16.56 4.52 7.36
CA THR A 190 16.26 5.74 8.11
C THR A 190 15.52 5.36 9.39
N LEU A 191 16.25 5.23 10.50
CA LEU A 191 15.64 5.21 11.82
C LEU A 191 14.90 6.55 12.07
N PRO A 192 13.81 6.58 12.84
CA PRO A 192 13.25 7.82 13.34
C PRO A 192 14.17 8.36 14.44
N PHE A 193 15.33 8.86 14.05
CA PHE A 193 16.14 9.72 14.90
C PHE A 193 16.75 10.79 14.01
N ASP A 194 15.89 11.72 13.59
CA ASP A 194 16.10 13.17 13.77
C ASP A 194 15.04 13.94 12.96
N GLU A 195 13.87 14.21 13.56
CA GLU A 195 12.83 15.07 12.95
C GLU A 195 13.36 16.46 12.57
N ARG A 196 14.48 16.91 13.15
CA ARG A 196 15.08 18.22 12.86
C ARG A 196 15.77 18.27 11.50
N ALA A 197 16.19 17.14 10.93
CA ALA A 197 16.96 17.13 9.69
C ALA A 197 16.08 17.27 8.42
N GLU A 198 14.82 16.82 8.44
CA GLU A 198 13.91 16.96 7.30
C GLU A 198 13.13 18.28 7.28
N LEU A 199 12.82 18.85 8.45
CA LEU A 199 12.17 20.18 8.53
C LEU A 199 13.08 21.34 8.10
N GLN A 200 14.41 21.13 8.09
CA GLN A 200 15.39 22.12 7.63
C GLN A 200 15.63 22.10 6.10
N ARG A 201 14.99 21.19 5.35
CA ARG A 201 15.11 21.12 3.88
C ARG A 201 13.91 21.68 3.13
N ARG A 202 13.26 22.71 3.67
CA ARG A 202 12.40 23.57 2.84
C ARG A 202 13.30 24.52 2.05
N PRO A 203 13.22 24.58 0.71
CA PRO A 203 13.85 25.68 -0.02
C PRO A 203 13.17 26.98 0.41
N VAL A 204 13.99 27.99 0.68
CA VAL A 204 13.58 29.39 0.86
C VAL A 204 12.98 29.90 -0.44
#